data_AF-A0A1H3Z271-F1
#
_entry.id   AF-A0A1H3Z271-F1
#
_cell.length_a   1.000
_cell.length_b   1.000
_cell.length_c   1.000
_cell.angle_alpha   90.00
_cell.angle_beta   90.00
_cell.angle_gamma   90.00
#
_symmetry.space_group_name_H-M   'P 1'
#
loop_
_entity.id
_entity.type
_entity.pdbx_description
1 polymer ?
#
loop_
_entity_poly.entity_id
_entity_poly.type
_entity_poly.pdbx_seq_one_letter_code
_entity_poly.pdbx_strand_id
1 'polypeptide(L)'
;MTTAEKTTKTADTNAAVMNGDINVLLGEPALPPEQVREERKRKLTAAFRLFGKFGFDEGVAGHITVRDPELEDHFWVNPMGVSFKQLRMSQLLLVNHRGEVVEGDGYLNGAAFTIHSRIHRLRPDVVAAAHAHSLYGKAWSSLGRLLDPITQDACAFFGDHGLLDSFSGVVLEMDEGEALAQALGNKKALILQNHGLLTVGKSVDEAAWWYITMERSCQAQLLAEAAGEPILIEPQVALRTRAVVGTELAGMFSFQPLYDVICAEQPDMFE
;
A
#
# COMPACT_ATOMS: atom_id res chain seq x y z
N MET A 1 5.77 28.23 53.43
CA MET A 1 6.53 27.46 52.42
C MET A 1 5.53 26.66 51.62
N THR A 2 5.02 27.26 50.56
CA THR A 2 3.97 26.70 49.68
C THR A 2 4.63 26.12 48.44
N THR A 3 4.29 24.86 48.18
CA THR A 3 4.69 24.04 47.04
C THR A 3 4.18 24.63 45.72
N ALA A 4 5.09 24.85 44.77
CA ALA A 4 4.74 25.26 43.42
C ALA A 4 4.29 24.05 42.58
N GLU A 5 3.02 24.03 42.21
CA GLU A 5 2.50 23.14 41.17
C GLU A 5 3.08 23.54 39.81
N LYS A 6 3.84 22.64 39.20
CA LYS A 6 4.16 22.70 37.76
C LYS A 6 2.92 22.27 36.99
N THR A 7 2.18 23.24 36.47
CA THR A 7 1.15 23.00 35.47
C THR A 7 1.80 22.60 34.15
N THR A 8 1.64 21.33 33.79
CA THR A 8 1.97 20.78 32.48
C THR A 8 1.04 21.42 31.45
N LYS A 9 1.57 22.31 30.61
CA LYS A 9 0.86 22.85 29.45
C LYS A 9 0.60 21.70 28.48
N THR A 10 -0.63 21.18 28.45
CA THR A 10 -1.12 20.39 27.32
C THR A 10 -1.01 21.26 26.08
N ALA A 11 -0.30 20.76 25.06
CA ALA A 11 -0.19 21.46 23.80
C ALA A 11 -1.60 21.60 23.20
N ASP A 12 -2.05 22.84 23.02
CA ASP A 12 -3.22 23.17 22.20
C ASP A 12 -2.95 22.70 20.77
N THR A 13 -3.35 21.48 20.46
CA THR A 13 -3.54 21.06 19.08
C THR A 13 -4.67 21.89 18.53
N ASN A 14 -4.36 22.81 17.62
CA ASN A 14 -5.34 23.64 16.93
C ASN A 14 -6.54 22.78 16.48
N ALA A 15 -7.72 23.06 17.05
CA ALA A 15 -9.01 22.47 16.71
C ALA A 15 -9.50 22.85 15.30
N ALA A 16 -8.58 23.19 14.39
CA ALA A 16 -8.84 23.75 13.07
C ALA A 16 -8.69 22.73 11.93
N VAL A 17 -8.40 21.45 12.21
CA VAL A 17 -8.18 20.43 11.20
C VAL A 17 -9.17 19.30 11.42
N MET A 18 -10.03 19.05 10.42
CA MET A 18 -11.19 18.14 10.42
C MET A 18 -12.47 18.74 11.03
N ASN A 19 -13.14 19.66 10.32
CA ASN A 19 -14.45 20.22 10.72
C ASN A 19 -15.63 19.22 10.61
N GLY A 20 -15.35 17.91 10.54
CA GLY A 20 -16.35 16.86 10.34
C GLY A 20 -16.16 15.73 11.33
N ASP A 21 -17.26 15.14 11.78
CA ASP A 21 -17.20 13.94 12.62
C ASP A 21 -16.68 12.78 11.78
N ILE A 22 -15.49 12.32 12.13
CA ILE A 22 -14.80 11.25 11.44
C ILE A 22 -15.54 9.90 11.58
N ASN A 23 -16.40 9.77 12.60
CA ASN A 23 -17.28 8.63 12.73
C ASN A 23 -18.38 8.59 11.65
N VAL A 24 -18.65 9.71 10.96
CA VAL A 24 -19.55 9.72 9.79
C VAL A 24 -18.91 9.01 8.59
N LEU A 25 -17.57 8.99 8.48
CA LEU A 25 -16.84 8.20 7.49
C LEU A 25 -16.70 6.71 7.87
N LEU A 26 -16.81 6.39 9.16
CA LEU A 26 -16.56 5.04 9.71
C LEU A 26 -17.83 4.31 10.17
N GLY A 27 -18.98 4.99 10.18
CA GLY A 27 -20.21 4.59 10.87
C GLY A 27 -21.29 3.97 9.99
N GLU A 28 -20.92 3.41 8.84
CA GLU A 28 -21.88 2.69 8.00
C GLU A 28 -22.20 1.30 8.60
N PRO A 29 -23.44 0.81 8.49
CA PRO A 29 -23.76 -0.56 8.87
C PRO A 29 -22.89 -1.54 8.07
N ALA A 30 -22.51 -2.66 8.69
CA ALA A 30 -21.75 -3.69 8.02
C ALA A 30 -22.46 -4.12 6.74
N LEU A 31 -21.86 -3.78 5.59
CA LEU A 31 -22.40 -4.12 4.28
C LEU A 31 -22.49 -5.64 4.14
N PRO A 32 -23.50 -6.17 3.43
CA PRO A 32 -23.54 -7.58 3.05
C PRO A 32 -22.24 -8.00 2.35
N PRO A 33 -21.75 -9.24 2.54
CA PRO A 33 -20.49 -9.66 1.95
C PRO A 33 -20.41 -9.51 0.43
N GLU A 34 -21.52 -9.65 -0.29
CA GLU A 34 -21.55 -9.42 -1.74
C GLU A 34 -21.26 -7.96 -2.12
N GLN A 35 -21.73 -6.99 -1.32
CA GLN A 35 -21.47 -5.56 -1.54
C GLN A 35 -20.04 -5.21 -1.18
N VAL A 36 -19.51 -5.76 -0.07
CA VAL A 36 -18.09 -5.62 0.29
C VAL A 36 -17.19 -6.18 -0.81
N ARG A 37 -17.57 -7.31 -1.42
CA ARG A 37 -16.82 -7.92 -2.52
C ARG A 37 -16.82 -7.01 -3.74
N GLU A 38 -17.98 -6.49 -4.13
CA GLU A 38 -18.09 -5.56 -5.25
C GLU A 38 -17.21 -4.32 -5.01
N GLU A 39 -17.32 -3.69 -3.84
CA GLU A 39 -16.53 -2.52 -3.48
C GLU A 39 -15.02 -2.81 -3.54
N ARG A 40 -14.58 -3.93 -2.97
CA ARG A 40 -13.17 -4.37 -3.05
C ARG A 40 -12.71 -4.53 -4.49
N LYS A 41 -13.51 -5.15 -5.38
CA LYS A 41 -13.20 -5.31 -6.81
C LYS A 41 -13.14 -3.95 -7.53
N ARG A 42 -14.05 -3.02 -7.21
CA ARG A 42 -14.05 -1.67 -7.77
C ARG A 42 -12.80 -0.90 -7.37
N LYS A 43 -12.48 -0.87 -6.07
CA LYS A 43 -11.29 -0.20 -5.53
C LYS A 43 -10.01 -0.83 -6.07
N LEU A 44 -9.95 -2.15 -6.18
CA LEU A 44 -8.82 -2.88 -6.78
C LEU A 44 -8.59 -2.44 -8.22
N THR A 45 -9.65 -2.41 -9.03
CA THR A 45 -9.56 -2.00 -10.44
C THR A 45 -9.10 -0.54 -10.57
N ALA A 46 -9.64 0.36 -9.75
CA ALA A 46 -9.23 1.76 -9.71
C ALA A 46 -7.77 1.93 -9.28
N ALA A 47 -7.29 1.13 -8.32
CA ALA A 47 -5.89 1.15 -7.90
C ALA A 47 -4.95 0.76 -9.07
N PHE A 48 -5.30 -0.24 -9.88
CA PHE A 48 -4.55 -0.55 -11.09
C PHE A 48 -4.59 0.60 -12.11
N ARG A 49 -5.77 1.19 -12.39
CA ARG A 49 -5.85 2.34 -13.31
C ARG A 49 -5.00 3.52 -12.82
N LEU A 50 -4.94 3.77 -11.51
CA LEU A 50 -4.04 4.76 -10.91
C LEU A 50 -2.56 4.39 -11.10
N PHE A 51 -2.17 3.14 -10.83
CA PHE A 51 -0.80 2.67 -11.04
C PHE A 51 -0.39 2.83 -12.51
N GLY A 52 -1.26 2.45 -13.45
CA GLY A 52 -1.04 2.66 -14.87
C GLY A 52 -0.96 4.14 -15.25
N LYS A 53 -1.82 5.00 -14.69
CA LYS A 53 -1.79 6.45 -14.93
C LYS A 53 -0.50 7.09 -14.41
N PHE A 54 0.02 6.62 -13.28
CA PHE A 54 1.27 7.11 -12.69
C PHE A 54 2.53 6.45 -13.27
N GLY A 55 2.38 5.49 -14.19
CA GLY A 55 3.51 4.82 -14.85
C GLY A 55 4.26 3.86 -13.94
N PHE A 56 3.56 3.19 -13.02
CA PHE A 56 4.14 2.17 -12.14
C PHE A 56 4.22 0.78 -12.80
N ASP A 57 3.60 0.62 -13.97
CA ASP A 57 3.63 -0.59 -14.79
C ASP A 57 5.00 -0.82 -15.45
N GLU A 58 5.49 -2.07 -15.42
CA GLU A 58 6.72 -2.51 -16.09
C GLU A 58 6.44 -3.83 -16.83
N GLY A 59 6.00 -3.72 -18.09
CA GLY A 59 5.58 -4.88 -18.87
C GLY A 59 4.47 -5.66 -18.18
N VAL A 60 4.76 -6.90 -17.76
CA VAL A 60 3.81 -7.80 -17.07
C VAL A 60 4.03 -7.87 -15.56
N ALA A 61 4.99 -7.12 -15.03
CA ALA A 61 5.31 -7.10 -13.61
C ALA A 61 4.30 -6.27 -12.81
N GLY A 62 4.18 -6.62 -11.53
CA GLY A 62 3.29 -5.97 -10.59
C GLY A 62 1.92 -6.64 -10.45
N HIS A 63 1.37 -6.49 -9.27
CA HIS A 63 0.13 -7.12 -8.84
C HIS A 63 -0.37 -6.46 -7.56
N ILE A 64 -1.69 -6.40 -7.46
CA ILE A 64 -2.41 -5.96 -6.29
C ILE A 64 -3.41 -7.07 -5.99
N THR A 65 -3.45 -7.53 -4.74
CA THR A 65 -4.42 -8.52 -4.28
C THR A 65 -5.33 -7.91 -3.23
N VAL A 66 -6.57 -8.38 -3.18
CA VAL A 66 -7.49 -8.11 -2.07
C VAL A 66 -8.21 -9.39 -1.67
N ARG A 67 -8.26 -9.68 -0.37
CA ARG A 67 -8.95 -10.84 0.20
C ARG A 67 -10.44 -10.78 -0.14
N ASP A 68 -11.05 -11.93 -0.45
CA ASP A 68 -12.50 -12.03 -0.56
C ASP A 68 -13.15 -11.89 0.83
N PRO A 69 -14.32 -11.23 0.97
CA PRO A 69 -14.96 -11.06 2.28
C PRO A 69 -15.70 -12.30 2.80
N GLU A 70 -15.99 -13.30 1.95
CA GLU A 70 -16.61 -14.57 2.40
C GLU A 70 -15.61 -15.73 2.36
N LEU A 71 -14.82 -15.80 1.30
CA LEU A 71 -13.79 -16.81 1.11
C LEU A 71 -12.45 -16.26 1.61
N GLU A 72 -12.25 -16.24 2.92
CA GLU A 72 -11.08 -15.58 3.54
C GLU A 72 -9.71 -16.14 3.09
N ASP A 73 -9.68 -17.34 2.50
CA ASP A 73 -8.50 -17.98 1.89
C ASP A 73 -8.35 -17.72 0.38
N HIS A 74 -9.18 -16.82 -0.17
CA HIS A 74 -9.19 -16.42 -1.57
C HIS A 74 -8.91 -14.92 -1.75
N PHE A 75 -8.37 -14.57 -2.92
CA PHE A 75 -7.92 -13.22 -3.27
C PHE A 75 -8.33 -12.85 -4.69
N TRP A 76 -8.82 -11.64 -4.87
CA TRP A 76 -9.00 -11.01 -6.17
C TRP A 76 -7.67 -10.39 -6.63
N VAL A 77 -7.30 -10.61 -7.89
CA VAL A 77 -6.02 -10.15 -8.47
C VAL A 77 -6.17 -9.86 -9.97
N ASN A 78 -5.27 -9.07 -10.55
CA ASN A 78 -5.20 -8.87 -12.00
C ASN A 78 -4.70 -10.13 -12.73
N PRO A 79 -5.20 -10.40 -13.95
CA PRO A 79 -4.59 -11.38 -14.84
C PRO A 79 -3.24 -10.87 -15.37
N MET A 80 -2.29 -11.77 -15.53
CA MET A 80 -0.99 -11.49 -16.13
C MET A 80 -1.14 -11.14 -17.61
N GLY A 81 -0.45 -10.09 -18.05
CA GLY A 81 -0.45 -9.65 -19.45
C GLY A 81 -1.49 -8.60 -19.81
N VAL A 82 -2.40 -8.25 -18.89
CA VAL A 82 -3.32 -7.11 -19.07
C VAL A 82 -2.67 -5.85 -18.51
N SER A 83 -2.60 -4.80 -19.34
CA SER A 83 -2.03 -3.52 -18.91
C SER A 83 -2.85 -2.92 -17.77
N PHE A 84 -2.16 -2.38 -16.76
CA PHE A 84 -2.80 -1.62 -15.67
C PHE A 84 -3.63 -0.45 -16.19
N LYS A 85 -3.31 0.11 -17.35
CA LYS A 85 -4.03 1.22 -17.98
C LYS A 85 -5.36 0.81 -18.61
N GLN A 86 -5.60 -0.49 -18.78
CA GLN A 86 -6.75 -1.04 -19.50
C GLN A 86 -7.51 -2.11 -18.71
N LEU A 87 -7.02 -2.50 -17.53
CA LEU A 87 -7.66 -3.51 -16.70
C LEU A 87 -9.12 -3.13 -16.41
N ARG A 88 -10.03 -4.08 -16.62
CA ARG A 88 -11.44 -3.95 -16.25
C ARG A 88 -11.77 -4.86 -15.07
N MET A 89 -12.78 -4.46 -14.30
CA MET A 89 -13.24 -5.22 -13.13
C MET A 89 -13.70 -6.64 -13.51
N SER A 90 -14.30 -6.77 -14.69
CA SER A 90 -14.74 -8.05 -15.29
C SER A 90 -13.60 -9.02 -15.61
N GLN A 91 -12.35 -8.55 -15.66
CA GLN A 91 -11.17 -9.37 -15.95
C GLN A 91 -10.45 -9.88 -14.71
N LEU A 92 -10.85 -9.46 -13.51
CA LEU A 92 -10.21 -9.89 -12.27
C LEU A 92 -10.35 -11.40 -12.06
N LEU A 93 -9.28 -12.00 -11.55
CA LEU A 93 -9.24 -13.42 -11.18
C LEU A 93 -9.50 -13.56 -9.68
N LEU A 94 -10.28 -14.57 -9.29
CA LEU A 94 -10.32 -15.06 -7.92
C LEU A 94 -9.38 -16.26 -7.80
N VAL A 95 -8.45 -16.20 -6.86
CA VAL A 95 -7.44 -17.26 -6.65
C VAL A 95 -7.42 -17.70 -5.20
N ASN A 96 -7.22 -19.00 -4.96
CA ASN A 96 -7.10 -19.54 -3.61
C ASN A 96 -5.64 -19.55 -3.11
N HIS A 97 -5.43 -19.90 -1.83
CA HIS A 97 -4.10 -20.03 -1.23
C HIS A 97 -3.18 -21.13 -1.83
N ARG A 98 -3.65 -21.92 -2.80
CA ARG A 98 -2.83 -22.87 -3.58
C ARG A 98 -2.41 -22.33 -4.95
N GLY A 99 -2.90 -21.15 -5.35
CA GLY A 99 -2.57 -20.50 -6.61
C GLY A 99 -3.44 -20.99 -7.76
N GLU A 100 -4.56 -21.64 -7.43
CA GLU A 100 -5.55 -22.08 -8.41
C GLU A 100 -6.51 -20.92 -8.68
N VAL A 101 -6.76 -20.63 -9.95
CA VAL A 101 -7.81 -19.70 -10.38
C VAL A 101 -9.15 -20.42 -10.24
N VAL A 102 -10.03 -19.88 -9.39
CA VAL A 102 -11.38 -20.43 -9.15
C VAL A 102 -12.48 -19.65 -9.88
N GLU A 103 -12.22 -18.39 -10.23
CA GLU A 103 -13.10 -17.54 -11.04
C GLU A 103 -12.27 -16.62 -11.94
N GLY A 104 -12.78 -16.33 -13.14
CA GLY A 104 -12.17 -15.45 -14.13
C GLY A 104 -11.30 -16.20 -15.15
N ASP A 105 -11.05 -15.54 -16.28
CA ASP A 105 -10.27 -16.09 -17.40
C ASP A 105 -8.91 -15.37 -17.51
N GLY A 106 -7.81 -16.11 -17.46
CA GLY A 106 -6.47 -15.55 -17.63
C GLY A 106 -5.38 -16.33 -16.92
N TYR A 107 -4.15 -15.82 -17.01
CA TYR A 107 -2.99 -16.41 -16.35
C TYR A 107 -2.72 -15.71 -15.02
N LEU A 108 -2.53 -16.48 -13.96
CA LEU A 108 -1.99 -15.96 -12.70
C LEU A 108 -0.47 -15.82 -12.81
N ASN A 109 0.08 -14.68 -12.38
CA ASN A 109 1.52 -14.53 -12.24
C ASN A 109 2.00 -15.34 -11.01
N GLY A 110 2.83 -16.36 -11.21
CA GLY A 110 3.33 -17.22 -10.12
C GLY A 110 4.11 -16.48 -9.02
N ALA A 111 4.82 -15.41 -9.37
CA ALA A 111 5.51 -14.57 -8.40
C ALA A 111 4.52 -13.77 -7.53
N ALA A 112 3.45 -13.24 -8.16
CA ALA A 112 2.36 -12.55 -7.46
C ALA A 112 1.74 -13.44 -6.39
N PHE A 113 1.45 -14.68 -6.79
CA PHE A 113 0.90 -15.68 -5.89
C PHE A 113 1.85 -15.99 -4.73
N THR A 114 3.13 -16.24 -5.01
CA THR A 114 4.09 -16.69 -3.99
C THR A 114 4.25 -15.65 -2.87
N ILE A 115 4.38 -14.37 -3.23
CA ILE A 115 4.57 -13.28 -2.26
C ILE A 115 3.27 -13.00 -1.49
N HIS A 116 2.19 -12.66 -2.20
CA HIS A 116 0.98 -12.13 -1.56
C HIS A 116 0.24 -13.24 -0.79
N SER A 117 0.25 -14.49 -1.26
CA SER A 117 -0.38 -15.60 -0.53
C SER A 117 0.28 -15.84 0.83
N ARG A 118 1.60 -15.70 0.94
CA ARG A 118 2.33 -15.87 2.20
C ARG A 118 2.06 -14.72 3.16
N ILE A 119 2.06 -13.48 2.67
CA ILE A 119 1.66 -12.31 3.46
C ILE A 119 0.25 -12.50 4.00
N HIS A 120 -0.74 -12.76 3.15
CA HIS A 120 -2.13 -12.90 3.58
C HIS A 120 -2.35 -14.07 4.56
N ARG A 121 -1.55 -15.14 4.45
CA ARG A 121 -1.61 -16.27 5.39
C ARG A 121 -1.05 -15.89 6.77
N LEU A 122 0.08 -15.21 6.82
CA LEU A 122 0.80 -14.87 8.06
C LEU A 122 0.28 -13.59 8.73
N ARG A 123 -0.41 -12.74 7.96
CA ARG A 123 -1.04 -11.49 8.40
C ARG A 123 -2.53 -11.50 8.03
N PRO A 124 -3.38 -12.18 8.81
CA PRO A 124 -4.84 -12.18 8.56
C PRO A 124 -5.46 -10.78 8.57
N ASP A 125 -4.85 -9.84 9.30
CA ASP A 125 -5.24 -8.43 9.32
C ASP A 125 -5.00 -7.70 7.99
N VAL A 126 -4.09 -8.21 7.14
CA VAL A 126 -3.84 -7.68 5.81
C VAL A 126 -4.95 -8.15 4.86
N VAL A 127 -5.76 -7.18 4.43
CA VAL A 127 -6.84 -7.38 3.46
C VAL A 127 -6.35 -7.13 2.04
N ALA A 128 -5.46 -6.17 1.83
CA ALA A 128 -4.89 -5.88 0.51
C ALA A 128 -3.37 -5.73 0.56
N ALA A 129 -2.72 -6.13 -0.54
CA ALA A 129 -1.29 -5.96 -0.74
C ALA A 129 -1.03 -5.46 -2.16
N ALA A 130 -0.08 -4.53 -2.32
CA ALA A 130 0.28 -3.93 -3.60
C ALA A 130 1.79 -4.02 -3.84
N HIS A 131 2.16 -4.42 -5.04
CA HIS A 131 3.53 -4.49 -5.51
C HIS A 131 3.62 -4.10 -6.99
N ALA A 132 4.64 -3.32 -7.35
CA ALA A 132 4.96 -3.01 -8.73
C ALA A 132 6.47 -2.72 -8.86
N HIS A 133 6.94 -2.56 -10.10
CA HIS A 133 8.34 -2.21 -10.39
C HIS A 133 8.43 -0.74 -10.82
N SER A 134 7.82 0.14 -10.04
CA SER A 134 7.82 1.57 -10.28
C SER A 134 9.23 2.16 -10.26
N LEU A 135 9.48 3.16 -11.11
CA LEU A 135 10.83 3.62 -11.45
C LEU A 135 11.64 4.07 -10.23
N TYR A 136 11.07 4.90 -9.37
CA TYR A 136 11.81 5.48 -8.24
C TYR A 136 11.92 4.47 -7.11
N GLY A 137 10.91 3.64 -6.90
CA GLY A 137 10.91 2.56 -5.92
C GLY A 137 11.99 1.53 -6.22
N LYS A 138 12.10 1.06 -7.48
CA LYS A 138 13.17 0.13 -7.87
C LYS A 138 14.55 0.79 -7.79
N ALA A 139 14.68 2.06 -8.20
CA ALA A 139 15.93 2.80 -8.08
C ALA A 139 16.37 2.95 -6.61
N TRP A 140 15.45 3.38 -5.73
CA TRP A 140 15.70 3.51 -4.30
C TRP A 140 16.07 2.19 -3.65
N SER A 141 15.34 1.12 -3.98
CA SER A 141 15.59 -0.21 -3.43
C SER A 141 16.99 -0.74 -3.74
N SER A 142 17.62 -0.28 -4.81
CA SER A 142 18.98 -0.68 -5.17
C SER A 142 20.05 -0.17 -4.20
N LEU A 143 19.72 0.84 -3.38
CA LEU A 143 20.61 1.40 -2.35
C LEU A 143 20.65 0.57 -1.06
N GLY A 144 19.74 -0.40 -0.89
CA GLY A 144 19.74 -1.30 0.27
C GLY A 144 19.54 -0.60 1.61
N ARG A 145 18.70 0.44 1.66
CA ARG A 145 18.39 1.17 2.91
C ARG A 145 16.94 1.63 2.99
N LEU A 146 16.52 1.94 4.21
CA LEU A 146 15.20 2.51 4.53
C LEU A 146 15.08 3.95 4.00
N LEU A 147 13.84 4.40 3.81
CA LEU A 147 13.52 5.81 3.53
C LEU A 147 13.81 6.68 4.73
N ASP A 148 14.39 7.85 4.47
CA ASP A 148 14.65 8.85 5.50
C ASP A 148 13.45 9.79 5.68
N PRO A 149 13.20 10.32 6.90
CA PRO A 149 12.12 11.25 7.14
C PRO A 149 12.50 12.67 6.66
N ILE A 150 12.68 12.86 5.35
CA ILE A 150 13.07 14.16 4.76
C ILE A 150 11.87 15.07 4.45
N THR A 151 10.66 14.50 4.43
CA THR A 151 9.40 15.22 4.18
C THR A 151 8.32 14.78 5.16
N GLN A 152 7.25 15.57 5.29
CA GLN A 152 6.07 15.18 6.08
C GLN A 152 5.46 13.87 5.59
N ASP A 153 5.43 13.65 4.27
CA ASP A 153 4.88 12.44 3.65
C ASP A 153 5.74 11.20 3.96
N ALA A 154 7.07 11.32 3.89
CA ALA A 154 7.99 10.24 4.23
C ALA A 154 7.86 9.80 5.70
N CYS A 155 7.47 10.71 6.60
CA CYS A 155 7.20 10.37 8.00
C CYS A 155 6.07 9.32 8.16
N ALA A 156 5.18 9.14 7.18
CA ALA A 156 4.15 8.07 7.22
C ALA A 156 4.76 6.67 7.40
N PHE A 157 6.03 6.49 7.00
CA PHE A 157 6.76 5.22 7.05
C PHE A 157 7.82 5.17 8.16
N PHE A 158 8.06 6.26 8.90
CA PHE A 158 9.16 6.31 9.87
C PHE A 158 9.01 5.24 10.95
N GLY A 159 9.91 4.24 11.00
CA GLY A 159 9.80 3.09 11.89
C GLY A 159 8.59 2.16 11.61
N ASP A 160 8.02 2.23 10.41
CA ASP A 160 6.85 1.43 9.97
C ASP A 160 6.98 0.94 8.52
N HIS A 161 8.22 0.78 8.06
CA HIS A 161 8.55 0.01 6.86
C HIS A 161 9.82 -0.83 7.10
N GLY A 162 9.94 -1.95 6.40
CA GLY A 162 11.07 -2.86 6.49
C GLY A 162 12.00 -2.75 5.28
N LEU A 163 13.13 -3.45 5.37
CA LEU A 163 14.03 -3.73 4.26
C LEU A 163 14.22 -5.24 4.20
N LEU A 164 14.02 -5.83 3.02
CA LEU A 164 14.53 -7.14 2.68
C LEU A 164 15.83 -6.93 1.90
N ASP A 165 16.96 -7.24 2.53
CA ASP A 165 18.33 -6.98 2.05
C ASP A 165 18.96 -8.19 1.32
N SER A 166 18.09 -9.03 0.74
CA SER A 166 18.49 -10.19 -0.03
C SER A 166 17.74 -10.21 -1.36
N PHE A 167 18.47 -10.34 -2.46
CA PHE A 167 17.93 -10.54 -3.79
C PHE A 167 18.49 -11.83 -4.40
N SER A 168 17.61 -12.80 -4.64
CA SER A 168 17.92 -14.14 -5.18
C SER A 168 17.48 -14.33 -6.64
N GLY A 169 16.88 -13.30 -7.26
CA GLY A 169 16.34 -13.36 -8.62
C GLY A 169 14.81 -13.28 -8.64
N VAL A 170 14.19 -13.95 -9.61
CA VAL A 170 12.72 -13.97 -9.74
C VAL A 170 12.13 -14.83 -8.62
N VAL A 171 11.19 -14.26 -7.87
CA VAL A 171 10.57 -14.92 -6.73
C VAL A 171 9.62 -16.02 -7.18
N LEU A 172 10.12 -17.26 -7.21
CA LEU A 172 9.36 -18.45 -7.61
C LEU A 172 9.21 -19.49 -6.50
N GLU A 173 10.02 -19.39 -5.44
CA GLU A 173 10.07 -20.38 -4.37
C GLU A 173 9.32 -19.94 -3.11
N MET A 174 8.65 -20.89 -2.46
CA MET A 174 7.82 -20.61 -1.28
C MET A 174 8.61 -20.06 -0.08
N ASP A 175 9.90 -20.38 0.03
CA ASP A 175 10.78 -19.95 1.12
C ASP A 175 11.04 -18.44 1.06
N GLU A 176 11.05 -17.85 -0.13
CA GLU A 176 11.25 -16.40 -0.30
C GLU A 176 10.02 -15.60 0.18
N GLY A 177 8.81 -16.14 -0.01
CA GLY A 177 7.59 -15.53 0.50
C GLY A 177 7.53 -15.49 2.03
N GLU A 178 8.14 -16.48 2.71
CA GLU A 178 8.26 -16.52 4.17
C GLU A 178 9.27 -15.47 4.67
N ALA A 179 10.45 -15.39 4.06
CA ALA A 179 11.46 -14.37 4.37
C ALA A 179 10.90 -12.95 4.20
N LEU A 180 10.13 -12.73 3.12
CA LEU A 180 9.48 -11.45 2.86
C LEU A 180 8.46 -11.10 3.94
N ALA A 181 7.57 -12.04 4.29
CA ALA A 181 6.59 -11.81 5.34
C ALA A 181 7.24 -11.55 6.71
N GLN A 182 8.36 -12.22 7.01
CA GLN A 182 9.14 -11.96 8.23
C GLN A 182 9.79 -10.57 8.22
N ALA A 183 10.39 -10.15 7.09
CA ALA A 183 10.98 -8.82 6.94
C ALA A 183 9.93 -7.70 7.05
N LEU A 184 8.73 -7.92 6.51
CA LEU A 184 7.57 -7.04 6.68
C LEU A 184 7.17 -6.96 8.18
N GLY A 185 7.09 -8.10 8.86
CA GLY A 185 6.64 -8.18 10.26
C GLY A 185 5.25 -7.57 10.41
N ASN A 186 5.08 -6.61 11.33
CA ASN A 186 3.82 -5.88 11.55
C ASN A 186 3.73 -4.54 10.80
N LYS A 187 4.66 -4.27 9.88
CA LYS A 187 4.77 -2.96 9.22
C LYS A 187 3.83 -2.87 8.02
N LYS A 188 3.61 -1.64 7.53
CA LYS A 188 2.75 -1.37 6.36
C LYS A 188 3.46 -1.45 5.00
N ALA A 189 4.79 -1.43 5.00
CA ALA A 189 5.58 -1.37 3.78
C ALA A 189 6.91 -2.12 3.91
N LEU A 190 7.44 -2.55 2.78
CA LEU A 190 8.70 -3.26 2.66
C LEU A 190 9.43 -2.79 1.39
N ILE A 191 10.70 -2.40 1.56
CA ILE A 191 11.62 -2.18 0.44
C ILE A 191 12.27 -3.53 0.14
N LEU A 192 12.15 -3.98 -1.10
CA LEU A 192 12.74 -5.21 -1.60
C LEU A 192 14.02 -4.85 -2.35
N GLN A 193 15.19 -5.08 -1.76
CA GLN A 193 16.46 -4.65 -2.33
C GLN A 193 16.62 -5.15 -3.78
N ASN A 194 17.03 -4.25 -4.67
CA ASN A 194 17.20 -4.50 -6.12
C ASN A 194 15.92 -4.90 -6.87
N HIS A 195 14.73 -4.78 -6.27
CA HIS A 195 13.48 -5.27 -6.84
C HIS A 195 12.42 -4.15 -6.90
N GLY A 196 12.05 -3.56 -5.76
CA GLY A 196 11.01 -2.53 -5.72
C GLY A 196 10.38 -2.36 -4.36
N LEU A 197 9.09 -2.00 -4.35
CA LEU A 197 8.32 -1.71 -3.14
C LEU A 197 7.20 -2.73 -2.97
N LEU A 198 6.83 -3.01 -1.73
CA LEU A 198 5.61 -3.74 -1.40
C LEU A 198 4.91 -3.04 -0.25
N THR A 199 3.60 -2.89 -0.34
CA THR A 199 2.77 -2.28 0.71
C THR A 199 1.57 -3.14 1.03
N VAL A 200 1.07 -3.01 2.26
CA VAL A 200 -0.10 -3.75 2.76
C VAL A 200 -1.06 -2.81 3.48
N GLY A 201 -2.33 -3.20 3.56
CA GLY A 201 -3.35 -2.44 4.28
C GLY A 201 -4.56 -3.29 4.66
N LYS A 202 -5.42 -2.73 5.52
CA LYS A 202 -6.73 -3.32 5.87
C LYS A 202 -7.81 -3.02 4.83
N SER A 203 -7.46 -2.25 3.82
CA SER A 203 -8.27 -1.93 2.64
C SER A 203 -7.37 -1.78 1.42
N VAL A 204 -7.98 -1.83 0.22
CA VAL A 204 -7.27 -1.54 -1.03
C VAL A 204 -6.78 -0.09 -1.03
N ASP A 205 -7.60 0.82 -0.54
CA ASP A 205 -7.35 2.25 -0.45
C ASP A 205 -6.04 2.53 0.30
N GLU A 206 -5.86 1.92 1.47
CA GLU A 206 -4.61 1.99 2.23
C GLU A 206 -3.42 1.41 1.46
N ALA A 207 -3.51 0.15 1.02
CA ALA A 207 -2.38 -0.52 0.38
C ALA A 207 -1.90 0.26 -0.87
N ALA A 208 -2.83 0.72 -1.69
CA ALA A 208 -2.55 1.51 -2.88
C ALA A 208 -2.00 2.91 -2.53
N TRP A 209 -2.58 3.61 -1.54
CA TRP A 209 -2.06 4.91 -1.11
C TRP A 209 -0.64 4.81 -0.56
N TRP A 210 -0.37 3.84 0.30
CA TRP A 210 0.98 3.61 0.82
C TRP A 210 1.97 3.39 -0.30
N TYR A 211 1.60 2.64 -1.35
CA TYR A 211 2.48 2.46 -2.51
C TYR A 211 2.74 3.79 -3.24
N ILE A 212 1.66 4.52 -3.56
CA ILE A 212 1.73 5.79 -4.30
C ILE A 212 2.60 6.82 -3.56
N THR A 213 2.39 6.98 -2.25
CA THR A 213 3.14 7.96 -1.46
C THR A 213 4.57 7.51 -1.16
N MET A 214 4.81 6.19 -1.02
CA MET A 214 6.18 5.65 -0.88
C MET A 214 6.99 5.85 -2.15
N GLU A 215 6.41 5.59 -3.33
CA GLU A 215 7.05 5.84 -4.63
C GLU A 215 7.43 7.31 -4.79
N ARG A 216 6.50 8.23 -4.47
CA ARG A 216 6.76 9.68 -4.50
C ARG A 216 7.81 10.10 -3.47
N SER A 217 7.85 9.45 -2.31
CA SER A 217 8.88 9.69 -1.29
C SER A 217 10.25 9.22 -1.77
N CYS A 218 10.34 8.06 -2.44
CA CYS A 218 11.56 7.59 -3.11
C CYS A 218 12.03 8.59 -4.17
N GLN A 219 11.10 9.10 -5.00
CA GLN A 219 11.40 10.13 -6.00
C GLN A 219 11.98 11.40 -5.35
N ALA A 220 11.32 11.92 -4.31
CA ALA A 220 11.79 13.11 -3.61
C ALA A 220 13.17 12.91 -2.99
N GLN A 221 13.42 11.73 -2.42
CA GLN A 221 14.69 11.43 -1.77
C GLN A 221 15.84 11.31 -2.77
N LEU A 222 15.65 10.60 -3.89
CA LEU A 222 16.64 10.53 -4.98
C LEU A 222 16.98 11.92 -5.53
N LEU A 223 15.96 12.77 -5.74
CA LEU A 223 16.17 14.14 -6.23
C LEU A 223 16.89 15.02 -5.21
N ALA A 224 16.54 14.91 -3.93
CA ALA A 224 17.18 15.67 -2.87
C ALA A 224 18.67 15.29 -2.73
N GLU A 225 18.99 13.99 -2.73
CA GLU A 225 20.36 13.48 -2.62
C GLU A 225 21.22 13.79 -3.84
N ALA A 226 20.61 13.86 -5.03
CA ALA A 226 21.30 14.33 -6.22
C ALA A 226 21.61 15.85 -6.16
N ALA A 227 20.77 16.64 -5.48
CA ALA A 227 20.95 18.09 -5.35
C ALA A 227 21.85 18.48 -4.17
N GLY A 228 21.94 17.66 -3.12
CA GLY A 228 22.75 17.92 -1.93
C GLY A 228 22.43 16.96 -0.78
N GLU A 229 22.86 17.29 0.43
CA GLU A 229 22.57 16.50 1.63
C GLU A 229 21.26 16.97 2.28
N PRO A 230 20.21 16.13 2.36
CA PRO A 230 18.95 16.50 3.00
C PRO A 230 19.09 16.66 4.52
N ILE A 231 18.37 17.61 5.10
CA ILE A 231 18.24 17.73 6.56
C ILE A 231 17.10 16.82 7.00
N LEU A 232 17.41 15.85 7.86
CA LEU A 232 16.40 14.90 8.36
C LEU A 232 15.47 15.57 9.38
N ILE A 233 14.19 15.22 9.34
CA ILE A 233 13.25 15.56 10.40
C ILE A 233 13.65 14.79 11.65
N GLU A 234 13.78 15.51 12.77
CA GLU A 234 14.12 14.94 14.07
C GLU A 234 13.22 13.73 14.43
N PRO A 235 13.77 12.61 14.94
CA PRO A 235 13.00 11.38 15.16
C PRO A 235 11.70 11.53 15.95
N GLN A 236 11.70 12.39 16.98
CA GLN A 236 10.50 12.67 17.79
C GLN A 236 9.44 13.49 17.04
N VAL A 237 9.85 14.32 16.08
CA VAL A 237 8.94 15.01 15.18
C VAL A 237 8.40 14.01 14.15
N ALA A 238 9.26 13.19 13.54
CA ALA A 238 8.85 12.17 12.58
C ALA A 238 7.82 11.18 13.17
N LEU A 239 8.04 10.71 14.40
CA LEU A 239 7.08 9.83 15.10
C LEU A 239 5.73 10.51 15.36
N ARG A 240 5.72 11.78 15.78
CA ARG A 240 4.48 12.53 15.99
C ARG A 240 3.74 12.79 14.67
N THR A 241 4.48 13.12 13.62
CA THR A 241 3.92 13.29 12.28
C THR A 241 3.31 11.98 11.78
N ARG A 242 4.01 10.85 11.92
CA ARG A 242 3.50 9.52 11.58
C ARG A 242 2.19 9.20 12.27
N ALA A 243 2.03 9.58 13.54
CA ALA A 243 0.81 9.36 14.31
C ALA A 243 -0.42 10.10 13.73
N VAL A 244 -0.20 11.06 12.81
CA VAL A 244 -1.25 11.77 12.08
C VAL A 244 -1.38 11.22 10.66
N VAL A 245 -0.30 11.25 9.88
CA VAL A 245 -0.34 10.98 8.43
C VAL A 245 -0.15 9.51 8.05
N GLY A 246 0.34 8.68 8.99
CA GLY A 246 0.64 7.26 8.78
C GLY A 246 -0.40 6.31 9.35
N THR A 247 -1.59 6.80 9.73
CA THR A 247 -2.70 6.00 10.25
C THR A 247 -3.51 5.36 9.13
N GLU A 248 -4.19 4.24 9.43
CA GLU A 248 -5.05 3.51 8.48
C GLU A 248 -6.06 4.45 7.82
N LEU A 249 -6.71 5.28 8.63
CA LEU A 249 -7.70 6.25 8.18
C LEU A 249 -7.11 7.38 7.34
N ALA A 250 -5.92 7.89 7.70
CA ALA A 250 -5.24 8.85 6.86
C ALA A 250 -4.92 8.25 5.48
N GLY A 251 -4.55 6.95 5.43
CA GLY A 251 -4.31 6.25 4.18
C GLY A 251 -5.58 6.10 3.34
N MET A 252 -6.66 5.58 3.93
CA MET A 252 -7.97 5.46 3.27
C MET A 252 -8.46 6.80 2.73
N PHE A 253 -8.39 7.85 3.55
CA PHE A 253 -8.88 9.17 3.18
C PHE A 253 -8.03 9.81 2.07
N SER A 254 -6.72 9.62 2.11
CA SER A 254 -5.81 10.15 1.08
C SER A 254 -5.98 9.47 -0.28
N PHE A 255 -6.50 8.24 -0.31
CA PHE A 255 -6.85 7.56 -1.55
C PHE A 255 -8.13 8.10 -2.20
N GLN A 256 -9.13 8.57 -1.43
CA GLN A 256 -10.45 8.95 -1.98
C GLN A 256 -10.38 9.99 -3.10
N PRO A 257 -9.62 11.11 -2.99
CA PRO A 257 -9.55 12.08 -4.08
C PRO A 257 -8.96 11.50 -5.37
N LEU A 258 -8.04 10.54 -5.26
CA LEU A 258 -7.48 9.85 -6.43
C LEU A 258 -8.50 8.90 -7.05
N TYR A 259 -9.25 8.19 -6.19
CA TYR A 259 -10.33 7.30 -6.59
C TYR A 259 -11.45 8.06 -7.33
N ASP A 260 -11.88 9.21 -6.81
CA ASP A 260 -12.93 10.03 -7.43
C ASP A 260 -12.50 10.51 -8.81
N VAL A 261 -11.27 11.02 -8.94
CA VAL A 261 -10.72 11.49 -10.21
C VAL A 261 -10.61 10.35 -11.22
N ILE A 262 -10.05 9.19 -10.84
CA ILE A 262 -9.88 8.09 -11.80
C ILE A 262 -11.22 7.49 -12.23
N CYS A 263 -12.23 7.46 -11.34
CA CYS A 263 -13.59 7.04 -11.69
C CYS A 263 -14.24 7.98 -12.71
N ALA A 264 -14.01 9.28 -12.60
CA ALA A 264 -14.51 10.26 -13.56
C ALA A 264 -13.76 10.21 -14.90
N GLU A 265 -12.44 9.99 -14.88
CA GLU A 265 -11.61 9.95 -16.07
C GLU A 265 -11.73 8.64 -16.87
N GLN A 266 -11.92 7.51 -16.20
CA GLN A 266 -11.88 6.16 -16.80
C GLN A 266 -13.06 5.29 -16.33
N PRO A 267 -14.32 5.68 -16.60
CA PRO A 267 -15.49 4.91 -16.18
C PRO A 267 -15.55 3.52 -16.84
N ASP A 268 -14.88 3.32 -17.97
CA ASP A 268 -14.81 2.04 -18.69
C ASP A 268 -14.19 0.90 -17.87
N MET A 269 -13.46 1.22 -16.79
CA MET A 269 -12.85 0.21 -15.93
C MET A 269 -13.88 -0.66 -15.18
N PHE A 270 -15.12 -0.18 -15.03
CA PHE A 270 -16.19 -0.92 -14.35
C PHE A 270 -17.12 -1.67 -15.32
N GLU A 271 -16.83 -1.64 -16.62
CA GLU A 271 -17.55 -2.41 -17.65
C GLU A 271 -17.22 -3.91 -17.61
#